data_AF-A0A8B6FIU2-F1
#
_entry.id   AF-A0A8B6FIU2-F1
#
_cell.length_a   1.000
_cell.length_b   1.000
_cell.length_c   1.000
_cell.angle_alpha   90.00
_cell.angle_beta   90.00
_cell.angle_gamma   90.00
#
_symmetry.space_group_name_H-M   'P 1'
#
loop_
_entity.id
_entity.type
_entity.pdbx_description
1 polymer ?
#
loop_
_entity_poly.entity_id
_entity_poly.type
_entity_poly.pdbx_seq_one_letter_code
_entity_poly.pdbx_strand_id
1 'polypeptide(L)'
;MHLWRRARLTYDKGPNKDGMLYPDLAGYKTSKLANVMHSKMLSKILQGTHVTANSVHPGLAATDILMAPLKSVLPEKLYTIVDPIFRFISLDSAGGAQTTIFAAVDESLNSVTGKHFGHCRLAWENKLAQDNKACQQLWDYSMKMCGLT
;
A
#
# COMPACT_ATOMS: atom_id res chain seq x y z
N MET A 1 9.83 6.56 5.30
CA MET A 1 8.89 7.61 4.85
C MET A 1 7.60 6.96 4.39
N HIS A 2 6.52 6.99 5.19
CA HIS A 2 5.24 6.34 4.83
C HIS A 2 4.42 7.26 3.92
N LEU A 3 4.52 7.07 2.61
CA LEU A 3 3.84 7.89 1.59
C LEU A 3 2.31 7.97 1.81
N TRP A 4 1.71 6.99 2.49
CA TRP A 4 0.27 6.78 2.74
C TRP A 4 -0.28 7.52 3.96
N ARG A 5 0.58 8.16 4.77
CA ARG A 5 0.19 8.72 6.08
C ARG A 5 -0.91 9.79 5.98
N ARG A 6 -1.01 10.45 4.84
CA ARG A 6 -2.01 11.50 4.55
C ARG A 6 -3.00 11.10 3.44
N ALA A 7 -3.05 9.83 3.06
CA ALA A 7 -4.01 9.34 2.07
C ALA A 7 -5.44 9.58 2.56
N ARG A 8 -6.32 9.94 1.63
CA ARG A 8 -7.76 10.11 1.85
C ARG A 8 -8.51 9.16 0.91
N LEU A 9 -9.62 8.60 1.38
CA LEU A 9 -10.55 7.87 0.53
C LEU A 9 -11.58 8.85 -0.01
N THR A 10 -11.73 8.89 -1.33
CA THR A 10 -12.79 9.60 -2.03
C THR A 10 -13.49 8.60 -2.93
N TYR A 11 -14.71 8.19 -2.56
CA TYR A 11 -15.45 7.14 -3.25
C TYR A 11 -16.11 7.62 -4.56
N ASP A 12 -16.36 8.93 -4.68
CA ASP A 12 -17.17 9.51 -5.76
C ASP A 12 -16.38 10.30 -6.80
N LYS A 13 -15.05 10.37 -6.64
CA LYS A 13 -14.18 10.98 -7.64
C LYS A 13 -13.57 9.87 -8.48
N GLY A 14 -14.14 9.65 -9.66
CA GLY A 14 -13.48 8.87 -10.71
C GLY A 14 -12.08 9.44 -11.03
N PRO A 15 -11.27 8.75 -11.86
CA PRO A 15 -10.03 9.34 -12.37
C PRO A 15 -10.33 10.76 -12.87
N ASN A 16 -9.53 11.74 -12.45
CA ASN A 16 -9.71 13.14 -12.86
C ASN A 16 -10.01 13.17 -14.37
N LYS A 17 -11.14 13.78 -14.75
CA LYS A 17 -11.67 13.78 -16.13
C LYS A 17 -10.78 14.51 -17.14
N ASP A 18 -9.63 15.04 -16.70
CA ASP A 18 -8.84 16.00 -17.46
C ASP A 18 -7.64 15.38 -18.19
N GLY A 19 -7.56 14.05 -18.32
CA GLY A 19 -6.48 13.39 -19.07
C GLY A 19 -5.07 13.66 -18.53
N MET A 20 -4.94 14.26 -17.35
CA MET A 20 -3.65 14.48 -16.71
C MET A 20 -3.12 13.17 -16.15
N LEU A 21 -2.03 12.68 -16.75
CA LEU A 21 -1.08 11.74 -16.17
C LEU A 21 -0.98 11.99 -14.67
N TYR A 22 -1.41 11.04 -13.82
CA TYR A 22 -1.33 11.11 -12.35
C TYR A 22 0.04 11.64 -11.87
N PRO A 23 0.25 12.96 -11.65
CA PRO A 23 1.57 13.47 -11.33
C PRO A 23 1.82 13.39 -9.83
N ASP A 24 0.73 13.43 -9.04
CA ASP A 24 0.77 13.23 -7.61
C ASP A 24 0.47 11.76 -7.33
N LEU A 25 1.37 11.11 -6.59
CA LEU A 25 1.21 9.77 -6.04
C LEU A 25 -0.05 9.62 -5.16
N ALA A 26 -0.95 10.60 -5.08
CA ALA A 26 -2.24 10.58 -4.39
C ALA A 26 -3.10 9.35 -4.72
N GLY A 27 -3.31 9.02 -6.01
CA GLY A 27 -4.11 7.85 -6.40
C GLY A 27 -3.48 6.54 -5.92
N TYR A 28 -2.17 6.41 -6.14
CA TYR A 28 -1.37 5.32 -5.59
C TYR A 28 -1.46 5.28 -4.06
N LYS A 29 -1.44 6.45 -3.41
CA LYS A 29 -1.51 6.56 -1.96
C LYS A 29 -2.81 6.00 -1.40
N THR A 30 -3.91 6.35 -2.05
CA THR A 30 -5.24 5.89 -1.71
C THR A 30 -5.41 4.40 -1.99
N SER A 31 -4.92 3.87 -3.11
CA SER A 31 -5.05 2.43 -3.41
C SER A 31 -4.30 1.55 -2.40
N LYS A 32 -3.14 2.00 -1.92
CA LYS A 32 -2.36 1.23 -0.94
C LYS A 32 -2.90 1.37 0.48
N LEU A 33 -3.52 2.50 0.83
CA LEU A 33 -4.34 2.58 2.04
C LEU A 33 -5.52 1.59 1.96
N ALA A 34 -6.19 1.51 0.81
CA ALA A 34 -7.29 0.57 0.61
C ALA A 34 -6.85 -0.89 0.80
N ASN A 35 -5.64 -1.27 0.36
CA ASN A 35 -5.11 -2.63 0.62
C ASN A 35 -5.00 -2.93 2.13
N VAL A 36 -4.52 -1.97 2.94
CA VAL A 36 -4.41 -2.16 4.40
C VAL A 36 -5.80 -2.31 5.03
N MET A 37 -6.75 -1.46 4.64
CA MET A 37 -8.13 -1.51 5.11
C MET A 37 -8.85 -2.79 4.68
N HIS A 38 -8.64 -3.24 3.44
CA HIS A 38 -9.16 -4.49 2.91
C HIS A 38 -8.63 -5.69 3.71
N SER A 39 -7.31 -5.76 3.96
CA SER A 39 -6.72 -6.82 4.79
C SER A 39 -7.34 -6.91 6.18
N LYS A 40 -7.71 -5.77 6.79
CA LYS A 40 -8.40 -5.76 8.08
C LYS A 40 -9.81 -6.33 8.02
N MET A 41 -10.58 -6.01 6.99
CA MET A 41 -11.91 -6.60 6.82
C MET A 41 -11.83 -8.08 6.48
N LEU A 42 -10.90 -8.47 5.60
CA LEU A 42 -10.64 -9.86 5.28
C LEU A 42 -10.26 -10.67 6.53
N SER A 43 -9.45 -10.10 7.43
CA SER A 43 -9.11 -10.75 8.70
C SER A 43 -10.31 -11.05 9.60
N LYS A 44 -11.37 -10.23 9.54
CA LYS A 44 -12.61 -10.45 10.29
C LYS A 44 -13.48 -11.51 9.64
N ILE A 45 -13.57 -11.48 8.32
CA ILE A 45 -14.37 -12.43 7.54
C ILE A 45 -13.81 -13.85 7.65
N LEU A 46 -12.47 -13.98 7.70
CA LEU A 46 -11.79 -15.26 7.84
C LEU A 46 -11.72 -15.78 9.28
N GLN A 47 -12.35 -15.11 10.25
CA GLN A 47 -12.37 -15.60 11.63
C GLN A 47 -12.95 -17.01 11.71
N GLY A 48 -12.27 -17.89 12.44
CA GLY A 48 -12.65 -19.30 12.58
C GLY A 48 -12.22 -20.22 11.44
N THR A 49 -11.59 -19.71 10.37
CA THR A 49 -11.12 -20.53 9.22
C THR A 49 -9.67 -21.00 9.36
N HIS A 50 -8.97 -20.60 10.41
CA HIS A 50 -7.51 -20.75 10.59
C HIS A 50 -6.65 -20.00 9.56
N VAL A 51 -7.24 -19.21 8.65
CA VAL A 51 -6.51 -18.35 7.71
C VAL A 51 -6.28 -16.96 8.32
N THR A 52 -5.04 -16.46 8.24
CA THR A 52 -4.69 -15.08 8.62
C THR A 52 -4.61 -14.17 7.40
N ALA A 53 -4.92 -12.89 7.60
CA ALA A 53 -4.82 -11.86 6.56
C ALA A 53 -4.13 -10.62 7.12
N ASN A 54 -2.91 -10.36 6.65
CA ASN A 54 -2.09 -9.22 7.05
C ASN A 54 -1.67 -8.41 5.83
N SER A 55 -1.32 -7.14 6.05
CA SER A 55 -0.80 -6.26 5.00
C SER A 55 0.67 -5.93 5.25
N VAL A 56 1.42 -5.73 4.17
CA VAL A 56 2.87 -5.49 4.24
C VAL A 56 3.28 -4.26 3.43
N HIS A 57 4.32 -3.58 3.89
CA HIS A 57 5.04 -2.57 3.13
C HIS A 57 6.48 -3.06 2.91
N PRO A 58 6.94 -3.20 1.64
CA PRO A 58 8.28 -3.71 1.32
C PRO A 58 9.43 -2.72 1.59
N GLY A 59 9.19 -1.62 2.33
CA GLY A 59 10.13 -0.51 2.40
C GLY A 59 10.25 0.27 1.08
N LEU A 60 11.31 1.06 0.97
CA LEU A 60 11.63 1.84 -0.25
C LEU A 60 12.41 0.94 -1.21
N ALA A 61 11.72 0.21 -2.07
CA ALA A 61 12.36 -0.65 -3.07
C ALA A 61 12.74 0.14 -4.33
N ALA A 62 13.88 -0.21 -4.94
CA ALA A 62 14.42 0.39 -6.15
C ALA A 62 13.61 0.03 -7.41
N THR A 63 12.33 0.42 -7.40
CA THR A 63 11.38 0.16 -8.49
C THR A 63 11.06 1.45 -9.23
N ASP A 64 10.68 1.30 -10.50
CA ASP A 64 10.33 2.45 -11.34
C ASP A 64 9.01 3.11 -10.95
N ILE A 65 8.26 2.57 -9.98
CA ILE A 65 6.96 3.11 -9.54
C ILE A 65 7.08 4.57 -9.09
N LEU A 66 8.18 4.94 -8.43
CA LEU A 66 8.42 6.31 -7.98
C LEU A 66 9.21 7.15 -8.98
N MET A 67 10.07 6.53 -9.81
CA MET A 67 10.94 7.24 -10.74
C MET A 67 10.33 7.46 -12.12
N ALA A 68 9.51 6.54 -12.63
CA ALA A 68 8.90 6.65 -13.96
C ALA A 68 8.04 7.91 -14.14
N PRO A 69 7.18 8.32 -13.18
CA PRO A 69 6.42 9.56 -13.30
C PRO A 69 7.30 10.82 -13.31
N LEU A 70 8.47 10.77 -12.65
CA LEU A 70 9.39 11.91 -12.60
C LEU A 70 10.10 12.13 -13.94
N LYS A 71 10.25 11.10 -14.77
CA LYS A 71 10.90 11.21 -16.08
C LYS A 71 10.17 12.20 -17.02
N SER A 72 8.85 12.31 -16.91
CA SER A 72 8.04 13.23 -17.71
C SER A 72 7.91 14.64 -17.10
N VAL A 73 8.37 14.84 -15.86
CA VAL A 73 8.18 16.11 -15.11
C VAL A 73 9.51 16.83 -14.87
N LEU A 74 10.58 16.08 -14.62
CA LEU A 74 11.90 16.65 -14.36
C LEU A 74 12.66 16.92 -15.66
N PRO A 75 13.47 18.00 -15.72
CA PRO A 75 14.46 18.15 -16.77
C PRO A 75 15.40 16.93 -16.81
N GLU A 76 15.76 16.49 -18.01
CA GLU A 76 16.57 15.27 -18.22
C GLU A 76 17.85 15.25 -17.36
N LYS A 77 18.57 16.38 -17.32
CA LYS A 77 19.80 16.53 -16.50
C LYS A 77 19.57 16.30 -15.00
N LEU A 78 18.40 16.68 -14.48
CA LEU A 78 18.05 16.47 -13.08
C LEU A 78 17.63 15.02 -12.84
N TYR A 79 16.89 14.42 -13.77
CA TYR A 79 16.51 13.01 -13.71
C TYR A 79 17.74 12.10 -13.68
N THR A 80 18.74 12.37 -14.51
CA THR A 80 20.01 11.60 -14.55
C THR A 80 20.83 11.67 -13.27
N ILE A 81 20.57 12.67 -12.40
CA ILE A 81 21.21 12.79 -11.07
C ILE A 81 20.34 12.10 -10.00
N VAL A 82 19.02 12.28 -10.06
CA VAL A 82 18.09 11.80 -9.03
C VAL A 82 17.91 10.28 -9.07
N ASP A 83 17.75 9.67 -10.25
CA ASP A 83 17.53 8.23 -10.39
C ASP A 83 18.65 7.37 -9.76
N PRO A 84 19.95 7.60 -10.03
CA PRO A 84 21.01 6.78 -9.42
C PRO A 84 21.09 6.96 -7.91
N ILE A 85 20.89 8.17 -7.39
CA ILE A 85 20.84 8.42 -5.93
C ILE A 85 19.68 7.66 -5.32
N PHE A 86 18.50 7.72 -5.95
CA PHE A 86 17.31 7.00 -5.50
C PHE A 86 17.55 5.49 -5.46
N ARG A 87 18.13 4.92 -6.52
CA ARG A 87 18.46 3.49 -6.58
C ARG A 87 19.47 3.09 -5.51
N PHE A 88 20.48 3.93 -5.25
CA PHE A 88 21.51 3.67 -4.23
C PHE A 88 20.95 3.63 -2.80
N ILE A 89 20.00 4.50 -2.46
CA ILE A 89 19.39 4.55 -1.11
C ILE A 89 18.20 3.59 -0.95
N SER A 90 17.78 2.93 -2.03
CA SER A 90 16.64 2.02 -2.04
C SER A 90 17.07 0.58 -1.80
N LEU A 91 16.15 -0.22 -1.26
CA LEU A 91 16.31 -1.66 -1.12
C LEU A 91 16.34 -2.32 -2.49
N ASP A 92 17.19 -3.34 -2.63
CA ASP A 92 17.16 -4.27 -3.75
C ASP A 92 15.94 -5.21 -3.64
N SER A 93 15.80 -6.11 -4.62
CA SER A 93 14.67 -7.06 -4.66
C SER A 93 14.63 -7.98 -3.43
N ALA A 94 15.78 -8.41 -2.93
CA ALA A 94 15.86 -9.27 -1.75
C ALA A 94 15.40 -8.52 -0.49
N GLY A 95 15.93 -7.32 -0.25
CA GLY A 95 15.54 -6.47 0.87
C GLY A 95 14.06 -6.06 0.82
N GLY A 96 13.54 -5.79 -0.38
CA GLY A 96 12.13 -5.47 -0.59
C GLY A 96 11.19 -6.64 -0.29
N ALA A 97 11.61 -7.88 -0.60
CA ALA A 97 10.81 -9.08 -0.35
C ALA A 97 10.77 -9.50 1.13
N GLN A 98 11.76 -9.09 1.92
CA GLN A 98 11.97 -9.61 3.27
C GLN A 98 10.75 -9.49 4.19
N THR A 99 10.02 -8.36 4.15
CA THR A 99 8.81 -8.19 4.99
C THR A 99 7.66 -9.08 4.54
N THR A 100 7.52 -9.32 3.24
CA THR A 100 6.49 -10.24 2.70
C THR A 100 6.80 -11.67 3.12
N ILE A 101 8.06 -12.10 3.00
CA ILE A 101 8.50 -13.43 3.42
C ILE A 101 8.25 -13.59 4.92
N PHE A 102 8.73 -12.65 5.74
CA PHE A 102 8.49 -12.62 7.19
C PHE A 102 7.01 -12.78 7.53
N ALA A 103 6.13 -11.99 6.91
CA ALA A 103 4.68 -12.05 7.18
C ALA A 103 4.02 -13.38 6.75
N ALA A 104 4.64 -14.12 5.82
CA ALA A 104 4.09 -15.35 5.27
C ALA A 104 4.57 -16.61 5.99
N VAL A 105 5.79 -16.62 6.53
CA VAL A 105 6.43 -17.87 7.02
C VAL A 105 6.92 -17.83 8.45
N ASP A 106 6.96 -16.66 9.11
CA ASP A 106 7.44 -16.58 10.48
C ASP A 106 6.41 -17.19 11.45
N GLU A 107 6.81 -18.25 12.16
CA GLU A 107 5.93 -19.01 13.06
C GLU A 107 5.34 -18.15 14.19
N SER A 108 6.01 -17.06 14.58
CA SER A 108 5.48 -16.14 15.59
C SER A 108 4.21 -15.42 15.12
N LEU A 109 3.91 -15.47 13.82
CA LEU A 109 2.76 -14.82 13.20
C LEU A 109 1.60 -15.77 12.89
N ASN A 110 1.70 -17.07 13.23
CA ASN A 110 0.68 -18.07 12.90
C ASN A 110 -0.74 -17.70 13.38
N SER A 111 -0.87 -16.99 14.49
CA SER A 111 -2.15 -16.50 15.03
C SER A 111 -2.38 -15.00 14.85
N VAL A 112 -1.45 -14.31 14.19
CA VAL A 112 -1.49 -12.85 14.02
C VAL A 112 -2.25 -12.52 12.73
N THR A 113 -3.34 -11.76 12.85
CA THR A 113 -4.18 -11.37 11.71
C THR A 113 -4.64 -9.92 11.83
N GLY A 114 -4.96 -9.28 10.70
CA GLY A 114 -5.45 -7.90 10.63
C GLY A 114 -4.41 -6.83 10.97
N LYS A 115 -3.11 -7.18 10.91
CA LYS A 115 -1.99 -6.28 11.21
C LYS A 115 -1.33 -5.74 9.94
N HIS A 116 -0.59 -4.66 10.12
CA HIS A 116 0.26 -4.07 9.10
C HIS A 116 1.74 -4.21 9.49
N PHE A 117 2.57 -4.68 8.56
CA PHE A 117 4.00 -4.91 8.76
C PHE A 117 4.86 -4.09 7.82
N GLY A 118 6.06 -3.73 8.28
CA GLY A 118 7.08 -3.04 7.51
C GLY A 118 8.44 -3.16 8.18
N HIS A 119 9.47 -3.50 7.41
CA HIS A 119 10.80 -3.84 7.95
C HIS A 119 10.73 -4.99 8.97
N CYS A 120 9.96 -6.04 8.63
CA CYS A 120 9.82 -7.26 9.46
C CYS A 120 9.34 -7.03 10.89
N ARG A 121 8.51 -6.01 11.09
CA ARG A 121 7.91 -5.66 12.38
C ARG A 121 6.57 -4.97 12.18
N LEU A 122 5.80 -4.86 13.26
CA LEU A 122 4.57 -4.08 13.26
C LEU A 122 4.86 -2.65 12.82
N ALA A 123 4.13 -2.19 11.81
CA ALA A 123 4.26 -0.86 11.24
C ALA A 123 3.10 0.02 11.69
N TRP A 124 3.32 1.34 11.60
CA TRP A 124 2.28 2.31 11.86
C TRP A 124 1.16 2.22 10.82
N GLU A 125 -0.09 2.34 11.27
CA GLU A 125 -1.29 2.29 10.44
C GLU A 125 -1.95 3.66 10.34
N ASN A 126 -2.52 3.96 9.17
CA ASN A 126 -3.34 5.16 8.98
C ASN A 126 -4.59 5.12 9.88
N LYS A 127 -5.03 6.29 10.39
CA LYS A 127 -6.25 6.41 11.22
C LYS A 127 -7.48 5.79 10.55
N LEU A 128 -7.62 5.91 9.22
CA LEU A 128 -8.70 5.27 8.48
C LEU A 128 -8.62 3.74 8.50
N ALA A 129 -7.39 3.18 8.50
CA ALA A 129 -7.20 1.75 8.69
C ALA A 129 -7.47 1.31 10.13
N GLN A 130 -7.33 2.18 11.11
CA GLN A 130 -7.68 1.87 12.50
C GLN A 130 -9.18 2.01 12.77
N ASP A 131 -9.93 2.68 11.88
CA ASP A 131 -11.36 2.86 12.00
C ASP A 131 -12.12 1.71 11.32
N ASN A 132 -12.77 0.89 12.15
CA ASN A 132 -13.59 -0.23 11.71
C ASN A 132 -14.74 0.18 10.79
N LYS A 133 -15.36 1.35 11.01
CA LYS A 133 -16.46 1.84 10.17
C LYS A 133 -15.95 2.24 8.80
N ALA A 134 -14.82 2.95 8.75
CA ALA A 134 -14.19 3.31 7.49
C ALA A 134 -13.76 2.08 6.68
N CYS A 135 -13.21 1.05 7.35
CA CYS A 135 -12.85 -0.21 6.70
C CYS A 135 -14.08 -0.94 6.15
N GLN A 136 -15.19 -0.97 6.90
CA GLN A 136 -16.46 -1.55 6.44
C GLN A 136 -17.00 -0.81 5.21
N GLN A 137 -17.03 0.53 5.24
CA GLN A 137 -17.47 1.34 4.11
C GLN A 137 -16.66 1.05 2.84
N LEU A 138 -15.33 0.94 2.97
CA LEU A 138 -14.47 0.56 1.85
C LEU A 138 -14.82 -0.84 1.33
N TRP A 139 -15.03 -1.79 2.22
CA TRP A 139 -15.38 -3.16 1.86
C TRP A 139 -16.69 -3.22 1.09
N ASP A 140 -17.77 -2.64 1.64
CA ASP A 140 -19.10 -2.63 1.03
C ASP A 140 -19.08 -1.95 -0.34
N TYR A 141 -18.38 -0.81 -0.44
CA TYR A 141 -18.17 -0.14 -1.72
C TYR A 141 -17.43 -1.05 -2.72
N SER A 142 -16.35 -1.71 -2.29
CA SER A 142 -15.56 -2.58 -3.17
C SER A 142 -16.37 -3.79 -3.65
N MET A 143 -17.15 -4.42 -2.75
CA MET A 143 -18.03 -5.54 -3.09
C MET A 143 -19.05 -5.15 -4.15
N LYS A 144 -19.71 -3.98 -3.98
CA LYS A 144 -20.64 -3.44 -4.97
C LYS A 144 -19.97 -3.16 -6.32
N MET A 145 -18.80 -2.52 -6.30
CA MET A 145 -18.07 -2.20 -7.55
C MET A 145 -17.58 -3.44 -8.28
N CYS A 146 -17.32 -4.53 -7.57
CA CYS A 146 -16.94 -5.82 -8.14
C CYS A 146 -18.13 -6.74 -8.47
N GLY A 147 -19.38 -6.31 -8.22
CA GLY A 147 -20.57 -7.11 -8.48
C GLY A 147 -20.70 -8.36 -7.59
N LEU A 148 -20.13 -8.32 -6.38
CA LEU A 148 -20.17 -9.41 -5.41
C LEU A 148 -21.30 -9.27 -4.37
N THR A 149 -22.05 -8.17 -4.44
CA THR A 149 -23.24 -7.84 -3.64
C THR A 149 -24.17 -6.94 -4.44
#